data_AF-A0A7G7MB74-F1
#
_entry.id   AF-A0A7G7MB74-F1
#
_cell.length_a   1.000
_cell.length_b   1.000
_cell.length_c   1.000
_cell.angle_alpha   90.00
_cell.angle_beta   90.00
_cell.angle_gamma   90.00
#
_symmetry.space_group_name_H-M   'P 1'
#
loop_
_entity.id
_entity.type
_entity.pdbx_description
1 polymer ?
#
loop_
_entity_poly.entity_id
_entity_poly.type
_entity_poly.pdbx_seq_one_letter_code
_entity_poly.pdbx_strand_id
1 'polypeptide(L)'
;MSDTRTAEWLTAARTELGLEDAAEGVQGLDAAAELDALVRDNVDGSAAASTVFLLGLAAGRAADPAVAAHDFTEKLTALARSYDADTDRAEAPNDQSRRA
;
A
#
# COMPACT_ATOMS: atom_id res chain seq x y z
N MET A 1 -14.04 21.06 -4.80
CA MET A 1 -12.84 21.72 -5.38
C MET A 1 -11.58 20.88 -5.24
N SER A 2 -11.38 20.14 -4.14
CA SER A 2 -10.18 19.29 -3.97
C SER A 2 -10.10 18.15 -4.99
N ASP A 3 -11.21 17.44 -5.24
CA ASP A 3 -11.21 16.29 -6.16
C ASP A 3 -10.86 16.66 -7.61
N THR A 4 -11.35 17.80 -8.10
CA THR A 4 -11.02 18.30 -9.44
C THR A 4 -9.53 18.58 -9.58
N ARG A 5 -8.95 19.28 -8.60
CA ARG A 5 -7.52 19.62 -8.60
C ARG A 5 -6.63 18.37 -8.50
N THR A 6 -7.04 17.39 -7.71
CA THR A 6 -6.33 16.10 -7.60
C THR A 6 -6.38 15.34 -8.92
N ALA A 7 -7.56 15.24 -9.55
CA ALA A 7 -7.72 14.55 -10.83
C ALA A 7 -6.89 15.21 -11.95
N GLU A 8 -6.88 16.56 -12.01
CA GLU A 8 -6.04 17.32 -12.95
C GLU A 8 -4.55 17.05 -12.75
N TRP A 9 -4.08 17.07 -11.51
CA TRP A 9 -2.69 16.77 -11.18
C TRP A 9 -2.31 15.34 -11.57
N LEU A 10 -3.13 14.34 -11.22
CA LEU A 10 -2.86 12.94 -11.55
C LEU A 10 -2.86 12.71 -13.07
N THR A 11 -3.73 13.41 -13.79
CA THR A 11 -3.75 13.38 -15.26
C THR A 11 -2.44 13.93 -15.83
N ALA A 12 -2.03 15.13 -15.40
CA ALA A 12 -0.78 15.73 -15.84
C ALA A 12 0.45 14.87 -15.51
N ALA A 13 0.51 14.31 -14.29
CA ALA A 13 1.61 13.45 -13.88
C ALA A 13 1.71 12.18 -14.75
N ARG A 14 0.58 11.55 -15.12
CA ARG A 14 0.58 10.40 -16.03
C ARG A 14 1.11 10.76 -17.41
N THR A 15 0.73 11.92 -17.93
CA THR A 15 1.24 12.41 -19.22
C THR A 15 2.75 12.64 -19.19
N GLU A 16 3.26 13.32 -18.18
CA GLU A 16 4.71 13.55 -18.05
C GLU A 16 5.52 12.25 -17.90
N LEU A 17 4.89 11.18 -17.40
CA LEU A 17 5.50 9.86 -17.24
C LEU A 17 5.28 8.93 -18.44
N GLY A 18 4.54 9.34 -19.47
CA GLY A 18 4.21 8.52 -20.63
C GLY A 18 3.32 7.31 -20.29
N LEU A 19 2.36 7.49 -19.38
CA LEU A 19 1.46 6.45 -18.86
C LEU A 19 0.02 6.57 -19.40
N GLU A 20 -0.18 7.20 -20.55
CA GLU A 20 -1.52 7.54 -21.07
C GLU A 20 -2.31 6.31 -21.53
N ASP A 21 -1.63 5.29 -22.06
CA ASP A 21 -2.22 4.05 -22.56
C ASP A 21 -2.37 2.97 -21.46
N ALA A 22 -1.94 3.27 -20.22
CA ALA A 22 -2.14 2.39 -19.08
C ALA A 22 -3.61 2.46 -18.61
N ALA A 23 -4.50 1.80 -19.35
CA ALA A 23 -5.94 1.71 -19.06
C ALA A 23 -6.26 1.20 -17.64
N GLU A 24 -5.30 0.54 -16.99
CA GLU A 24 -5.36 0.03 -15.61
C GLU A 24 -5.10 1.10 -14.54
N GLY A 25 -4.70 2.31 -14.94
CA GLY A 25 -4.20 3.34 -14.02
C GLY A 25 -5.24 3.84 -13.01
N VAL A 26 -6.55 3.84 -13.33
CA VAL A 26 -7.59 4.32 -12.40
C VAL A 26 -7.85 3.29 -11.30
N GLN A 27 -8.13 2.04 -11.66
CA GLN A 27 -8.36 0.97 -10.68
C GLN A 27 -7.10 0.66 -9.85
N GLY A 28 -5.91 0.75 -10.45
CA GLY A 28 -4.65 0.59 -9.72
C GLY A 28 -4.36 1.72 -8.73
N LEU A 29 -4.74 2.97 -9.02
CA LEU A 29 -4.60 4.08 -8.08
C LEU A 29 -5.58 3.96 -6.90
N ASP A 30 -6.81 3.53 -7.15
CA ASP A 30 -7.79 3.31 -6.09
C ASP A 30 -7.30 2.21 -5.13
N ALA A 31 -6.83 1.07 -5.67
CA ALA A 31 -6.26 -0.02 -4.88
C ALA A 31 -5.01 0.41 -4.09
N ALA A 32 -4.14 1.23 -4.68
CA ALA A 32 -2.98 1.79 -3.99
C ALA A 32 -3.36 2.75 -2.86
N ALA A 33 -4.42 3.56 -3.05
CA ALA A 33 -4.94 4.45 -2.02
C ALA A 33 -5.60 3.68 -0.88
N GLU A 34 -6.34 2.61 -1.18
CA GLU A 34 -6.90 1.70 -0.18
C GLU A 34 -5.79 1.01 0.63
N LEU A 35 -4.73 0.53 -0.03
CA LEU A 35 -3.58 -0.06 0.63
C LEU A 35 -2.85 0.95 1.52
N ASP A 36 -2.64 2.18 1.04
CA ASP A 36 -2.05 3.26 1.82
C ASP A 36 -2.85 3.51 3.09
N ALA A 37 -4.17 3.69 3.00
CA ALA A 37 -5.04 3.86 4.17
C ALA A 37 -4.93 2.68 5.14
N LEU A 38 -4.98 1.45 4.63
CA LEU A 38 -4.87 0.24 5.44
C LEU A 38 -3.54 0.16 6.20
N VAL A 39 -2.42 0.50 5.56
CA VAL A 39 -1.09 0.49 6.21
C VAL A 39 -0.99 1.59 7.25
N ARG A 40 -1.58 2.78 7.01
CA ARG A 40 -1.63 3.83 8.04
C ARG A 40 -2.40 3.36 9.28
N ASP A 41 -3.49 2.63 9.07
CA ASP A 41 -4.39 2.20 10.15
C ASP A 41 -3.87 0.98 10.93
N ASN A 42 -3.14 0.06 10.30
CA ASN A 42 -2.75 -1.23 10.89
C ASN A 42 -1.24 -1.40 11.12
N VAL A 43 -0.41 -0.45 10.68
CA VAL A 43 1.05 -0.54 10.79
C VAL A 43 1.64 0.77 11.31
N ASP A 44 1.76 1.78 10.44
CA ASP A 44 2.26 3.11 10.78
C ASP A 44 2.07 4.09 9.60
N GLY A 45 1.78 5.35 9.93
CA GLY A 45 1.60 6.42 8.95
C GLY A 45 2.81 6.67 8.05
N SER A 46 4.03 6.52 8.57
CA SER A 46 5.28 6.71 7.83
C SER A 46 5.61 5.56 6.88
N ALA A 47 5.05 4.38 7.11
CA ALA A 47 5.27 3.20 6.27
C ALA A 47 4.37 3.17 5.01
N ALA A 48 3.23 3.86 5.04
CA ALA A 48 2.22 3.77 3.97
C ALA A 48 2.73 4.23 2.60
N ALA A 49 3.31 5.44 2.52
CA ALA A 49 3.86 5.96 1.27
C ALA A 49 5.00 5.09 0.73
N SER A 50 5.87 4.59 1.61
CA SER A 50 6.95 3.66 1.23
C SER A 50 6.41 2.35 0.69
N THR A 51 5.30 1.85 1.26
CA THR A 51 4.66 0.60 0.84
C THR A 51 4.08 0.73 -0.58
N VAL A 52 3.37 1.82 -0.87
CA VAL A 52 2.84 2.08 -2.23
C VAL A 52 3.97 2.24 -3.25
N PHE A 53 5.06 2.91 -2.87
CA PHE A 53 6.23 3.03 -3.73
C PHE A 53 6.86 1.66 -4.06
N LEU A 54 7.01 0.79 -3.07
CA LEU A 54 7.53 -0.57 -3.25
C LEU A 54 6.60 -1.44 -4.11
N LEU A 55 5.28 -1.31 -3.94
CA LEU A 55 4.29 -1.97 -4.79
C LEU A 55 4.51 -1.61 -6.27
N GLY A 56 4.61 -0.32 -6.59
CA GLY A 56 4.84 0.15 -7.95
C GLY A 56 6.18 -0.35 -8.54
N LEU A 57 7.26 -0.32 -7.74
CA LEU A 57 8.56 -0.86 -8.15
C LEU A 57 8.54 -2.36 -8.42
N ALA A 58 7.81 -3.14 -7.61
CA ALA A 58 7.71 -4.59 -7.78
C ALA A 58 6.85 -4.94 -9.00
N ALA A 59 5.70 -4.29 -9.15
CA ALA A 59 4.80 -4.48 -10.29
C ALA A 59 5.48 -4.11 -11.61
N GLY A 60 6.17 -2.95 -11.68
CA GLY A 60 6.86 -2.51 -12.90
C GLY A 60 8.02 -3.40 -13.37
N ARG A 61 8.48 -4.34 -12.53
CA ARG A 61 9.49 -5.35 -12.91
C ARG A 61 8.89 -6.65 -13.45
N ALA A 62 7.59 -6.84 -13.32
CA ALA A 62 6.91 -8.05 -13.74
C ALA A 62 6.70 -8.08 -15.26
N ALA A 63 6.52 -9.28 -15.80
CA ALA A 63 6.14 -9.46 -17.21
C ALA A 63 4.73 -8.90 -17.50
N ASP A 64 3.86 -8.93 -16.49
CA ASP A 64 2.52 -8.34 -16.50
C ASP A 64 2.37 -7.45 -15.25
N PRO A 65 2.61 -6.13 -15.38
CA PRO A 65 2.56 -5.21 -14.24
C PRO A 65 1.17 -5.11 -13.59
N ALA A 66 0.10 -5.29 -14.35
CA ALA A 66 -1.26 -5.15 -13.87
C ALA A 66 -1.63 -6.29 -12.92
N VAL A 67 -1.39 -7.53 -13.38
CA VAL A 67 -1.61 -8.74 -12.60
C VAL A 67 -0.71 -8.74 -11.37
N ALA A 68 0.55 -8.35 -11.53
CA ALA A 68 1.48 -8.26 -10.41
C ALA A 68 1.06 -7.21 -9.37
N ALA A 69 0.61 -6.02 -9.79
CA ALA A 69 0.11 -4.99 -8.88
C ALA A 69 -1.10 -5.49 -8.07
N HIS A 70 -2.04 -6.17 -8.72
CA HIS A 70 -3.17 -6.79 -8.06
C HIS A 70 -2.73 -7.81 -7.00
N ASP A 71 -1.91 -8.80 -7.41
CA ASP A 71 -1.44 -9.87 -6.51
C ASP A 71 -0.61 -9.34 -5.33
N PHE A 72 0.24 -8.33 -5.57
CA PHE A 72 1.02 -7.70 -4.51
C PHE A 72 0.15 -6.86 -3.57
N THR A 73 -0.89 -6.20 -4.09
CA THR A 73 -1.85 -5.47 -3.26
C THR A 73 -2.59 -6.41 -2.32
N GLU A 74 -3.04 -7.57 -2.79
CA GLU A 74 -3.67 -8.59 -1.94
C GLU A 74 -2.72 -9.09 -0.84
N LYS A 75 -1.46 -9.40 -1.20
CA LYS A 75 -0.45 -9.86 -0.25
C LYS A 75 -0.14 -8.82 0.82
N LEU A 76 0.06 -7.56 0.42
CA LEU A 76 0.36 -6.47 1.35
C LEU A 76 -0.85 -6.11 2.21
N THR A 77 -2.06 -6.22 1.68
CA THR A 77 -3.32 -6.06 2.44
C THR A 77 -3.43 -7.10 3.54
N ALA A 78 -3.18 -8.38 3.22
CA ALA A 78 -3.19 -9.44 4.21
C ALA A 78 -2.11 -9.22 5.28
N LEU A 79 -0.91 -8.83 4.86
CA LEU A 79 0.20 -8.55 5.77
C LEU A 79 -0.10 -7.39 6.73
N ALA A 80 -0.62 -6.27 6.24
CA ALA A 80 -0.97 -5.11 7.06
C ALA A 80 -2.02 -5.48 8.11
N ARG A 81 -3.08 -6.21 7.74
CA ARG A 81 -4.14 -6.65 8.66
C ARG A 81 -3.64 -7.61 9.75
N SER A 82 -2.62 -8.42 9.47
CA SER A 82 -2.06 -9.35 10.45
C SER A 82 -0.96 -8.74 11.31
N TYR A 83 -0.45 -7.55 10.95
CA TYR A 83 0.72 -6.97 11.60
C TYR A 83 0.48 -6.73 13.10
N ASP A 84 -0.68 -6.17 13.45
CA ASP A 84 -1.06 -5.97 14.84
C ASP A 84 -1.67 -7.20 15.53
N ALA A 85 -2.22 -8.15 14.76
CA ALA A 85 -2.78 -9.38 15.31
C ALA A 85 -1.73 -10.30 15.97
N ASP A 86 -0.45 -10.14 15.60
CA ASP A 86 0.67 -10.85 16.22
C ASP A 86 1.38 -10.05 17.32
N THR A 87 1.36 -8.71 17.30
CA THR A 87 1.83 -7.87 18.43
C THR A 87 0.85 -7.85 19.60
N ASP A 88 -0.45 -7.92 19.37
CA ASP A 88 -1.47 -8.00 20.44
C ASP A 88 -1.52 -9.38 21.14
N ARG A 89 -1.00 -10.44 20.50
CA ARG A 89 -0.82 -11.76 21.16
C ARG A 89 0.46 -11.81 22.01
N ALA A 90 1.33 -10.80 21.91
CA ALA A 90 2.61 -10.77 22.61
C ALA A 90 2.51 -10.21 24.05
N GLU A 91 1.51 -10.63 24.83
CA GLU A 91 1.70 -10.67 26.28
C GLU A 91 2.47 -11.96 26.60
N ALA A 92 3.78 -11.84 26.79
CA ALA A 92 4.63 -12.99 27.07
C ALA A 92 4.17 -13.68 28.38
N PRO A 93 3.93 -15.01 28.41
CA PRO A 93 3.56 -15.75 29.63
C PRO A 93 4.61 -15.71 30.76
N ASN A 94 5.78 -15.12 30.48
CA ASN A 94 6.92 -15.04 31.40
C ASN A 94 7.43 -13.59 31.47
N ASP A 95 6.64 -12.70 32.06
CA ASP A 95 7.17 -11.45 32.60
C ASP A 95 8.04 -11.76 33.84
N GLN A 96 9.32 -12.07 33.59
CA GLN A 96 10.31 -12.35 34.62
C GLN A 96 10.63 -11.12 35.49
N SER A 97 10.24 -9.92 35.05
CA SER A 97 10.46 -8.65 35.74
C SER A 97 9.62 -8.49 37.01
N ARG A 98 8.59 -9.33 37.19
CA ARG A 98 7.73 -9.36 38.40
C ARG A 98 8.16 -10.38 39.47
N ARG A 99 9.31 -11.05 39.31
CA ARG A 99 9.85 -12.01 40.31
C ARG A 99 10.95 -11.41 41.21
N ALA A 100 11.07 -10.09 41.27
CA ALA A 100 12.00 -9.40 42.18
C ALA A 100 11.32 -9.06 43.51
#